data_AF-A0A1N7JHC6-F1
#
_entry.id   AF-A0A1N7JHC6-F1
#
_cell.length_a   1.000
_cell.length_b   1.000
_cell.length_c   1.000
_cell.angle_alpha   90.00
_cell.angle_beta   90.00
_cell.angle_gamma   90.00
#
_symmetry.space_group_name_H-M   'P 1'
#
loop_
_entity.id
_entity.type
_entity.pdbx_description
1 polymer ?
#
loop_
_entity_poly.entity_id
_entity_poly.type
_entity_poly.pdbx_seq_one_letter_code
_entity_poly.pdbx_strand_id
1 'polypeptide(L)'
;MNTENFSTLELLYKEFRYPFPTLKNPYAEQLQEITENQWIDGEYLWLYEQNPDLRKKYKKTKTAHIAAQWFPTATPERFRPICRLMLWTLYNDDLYEESEPEDIGYVHAQSVAVLKGELSGEDSGIPLGKMLATLRVELLQFIPEESISRFTQMISKYFLGLETELKYKKNKTYPSVSECIALRENSICLYPFLQLTEVETGVTLPPEIHAHPVIQRLQALACHLVTFFNEVQSVIKDEATGSIYYNIVKVIQNEHQMSLKEACLEDLRLHNKDLKEFLELQASLPDFGIWQEAVVNWVHYMSMVLSGWKNISTKLDRYNMMEFPNVAELKEKLNKI
;
A
#
# COMPACT_ATOMS: atom_id res chain seq x y z
N MET A 1 -26.68 -9.17 27.91
CA MET A 1 -26.54 -8.93 26.47
C MET A 1 -25.34 -9.72 26.00
N ASN A 2 -25.54 -10.67 25.09
CA ASN A 2 -24.49 -11.58 24.64
C ASN A 2 -23.36 -10.77 23.98
N THR A 3 -22.24 -10.66 24.70
CA THR A 3 -20.94 -10.32 24.11
C THR A 3 -20.48 -11.52 23.28
N GLU A 4 -21.04 -11.67 22.08
CA GLU A 4 -20.31 -12.37 21.03
C GLU A 4 -18.95 -11.68 20.91
N ASN A 5 -17.87 -12.43 21.12
CA ASN A 5 -16.50 -11.93 20.99
C ASN A 5 -16.34 -11.32 19.60
N PHE A 6 -16.33 -9.99 19.52
CA PHE A 6 -16.14 -9.28 18.27
C PHE A 6 -14.76 -9.61 17.72
N SER A 7 -14.73 -10.11 16.48
CA SER A 7 -13.50 -10.46 15.77
C SER A 7 -13.37 -9.58 14.54
N THR A 8 -12.34 -8.74 14.53
CA THR A 8 -11.99 -7.92 13.35
C THR A 8 -11.70 -8.81 12.14
N LEU A 9 -11.09 -9.98 12.36
CA LEU A 9 -10.82 -10.95 11.30
C LEU A 9 -12.10 -11.52 10.69
N GLU A 10 -13.11 -11.83 11.51
CA GLU A 10 -14.41 -12.29 10.98
C GLU A 10 -15.12 -11.19 10.19
N LEU A 11 -15.03 -9.94 10.65
CA LEU A 11 -15.59 -8.78 9.96
C LEU A 11 -14.96 -8.61 8.57
N LEU A 12 -13.62 -8.64 8.48
CA LEU A 12 -12.87 -8.55 7.22
C LEU A 12 -13.23 -9.68 6.25
N TYR A 13 -13.38 -10.90 6.76
CA TYR A 13 -13.69 -12.05 5.91
C TYR A 13 -15.12 -12.00 5.36
N LYS A 14 -16.11 -11.76 6.24
CA LYS A 14 -17.55 -11.91 5.94
C LYS A 14 -18.20 -10.66 5.33
N GLU A 15 -17.77 -9.47 5.76
CA GLU A 15 -18.51 -8.22 5.51
C GLU A 15 -17.81 -7.27 4.53
N PHE A 16 -16.47 -7.20 4.52
CA PHE A 16 -15.76 -6.47 3.45
C PHE A 16 -15.87 -7.24 2.14
N ARG A 17 -16.78 -6.83 1.26
CA ARG A 17 -17.09 -7.54 0.00
C ARG A 17 -16.74 -6.68 -1.19
N TYR A 18 -16.02 -7.28 -2.14
CA TYR A 18 -15.67 -6.66 -3.41
C TYR A 18 -16.28 -7.50 -4.54
N PRO A 19 -17.08 -6.92 -5.45
CA PRO A 19 -17.73 -7.65 -6.54
C PRO A 19 -16.81 -7.83 -7.76
N PHE A 20 -15.49 -7.89 -7.54
CA PHE A 20 -14.49 -7.98 -8.60
C PHE A 20 -13.84 -9.37 -8.60
N PRO A 21 -13.45 -9.89 -9.77
CA PRO A 21 -12.70 -11.14 -9.82
C PRO A 21 -11.35 -10.96 -9.11
N THR A 22 -10.83 -12.05 -8.56
CA THR A 22 -9.45 -12.10 -8.07
C THR A 22 -8.62 -12.91 -9.03
N LEU A 23 -7.60 -12.29 -9.63
CA LEU A 23 -6.58 -12.98 -10.41
C LEU A 23 -5.25 -12.98 -9.66
N LYS A 24 -4.33 -13.82 -10.10
CA LYS A 24 -2.97 -13.90 -9.59
C LYS A 24 -2.03 -14.14 -10.75
N ASN A 25 -0.98 -13.33 -10.83
CA ASN A 25 0.06 -13.44 -11.84
C ASN A 25 0.68 -14.86 -11.82
N PRO A 26 0.73 -15.56 -12.97
CA PRO A 26 1.26 -16.93 -13.03
C PRO A 26 2.76 -17.00 -12.69
N TYR A 27 3.48 -15.89 -12.78
CA TYR A 27 4.92 -15.80 -12.51
C TYR A 27 5.24 -15.44 -11.05
N ALA A 28 4.24 -15.40 -10.16
CA ALA A 28 4.42 -15.04 -8.76
C ALA A 28 5.51 -15.86 -8.05
N GLU A 29 5.53 -17.18 -8.25
CA GLU A 29 6.52 -18.06 -7.61
C GLU A 29 7.94 -17.79 -8.13
N GLN A 30 8.09 -17.70 -9.46
CA GLN A 30 9.38 -17.41 -10.09
C GLN A 30 9.97 -16.08 -9.60
N LEU A 31 9.15 -15.03 -9.52
CA LEU A 31 9.60 -13.73 -9.04
C LEU A 31 9.80 -13.70 -7.52
N GLN A 32 9.08 -14.55 -6.77
CA GLN A 32 9.33 -14.73 -5.33
C GLN A 32 10.69 -15.39 -5.09
N GLU A 33 11.08 -16.42 -5.86
CA GLU A 33 12.41 -17.04 -5.76
C GLU A 33 13.54 -16.03 -6.05
N ILE A 34 13.35 -15.16 -7.06
CA ILE A 34 14.28 -14.07 -7.36
C ILE A 34 14.34 -13.08 -6.18
N THR A 35 13.18 -12.69 -5.66
CA THR A 35 13.07 -11.77 -4.52
C THR A 35 13.82 -12.31 -3.31
N GLU A 36 13.67 -13.59 -2.99
CA GLU A 36 14.31 -14.18 -1.81
C GLU A 36 15.81 -14.41 -1.98
N ASN A 37 16.22 -14.96 -3.14
CA ASN A 37 17.57 -15.47 -3.30
C ASN A 37 18.53 -14.46 -3.95
N GLN A 38 18.04 -13.60 -4.84
CA GLN A 38 18.88 -12.60 -5.52
C GLN A 38 18.81 -11.26 -4.81
N TRP A 39 17.62 -10.83 -4.39
CA TRP A 39 17.45 -9.51 -3.79
C TRP A 39 17.68 -9.54 -2.28
N ILE A 40 16.85 -10.26 -1.52
CA ILE A 40 16.94 -10.32 -0.05
C ILE A 40 18.27 -10.95 0.41
N ASP A 41 18.71 -12.02 -0.23
CA ASP A 41 19.95 -12.74 0.14
C ASP A 41 21.21 -12.25 -0.58
N GLY A 42 21.04 -11.37 -1.57
CA GLY A 42 22.14 -10.86 -2.39
C GLY A 42 22.20 -9.34 -2.31
N GLU A 43 21.57 -8.67 -3.28
CA GLU A 43 21.65 -7.21 -3.49
C GLU A 43 21.38 -6.38 -2.22
N TYR A 44 20.49 -6.86 -1.36
CA TYR A 44 19.99 -6.16 -0.17
C TYR A 44 20.32 -6.86 1.15
N LEU A 45 21.22 -7.85 1.13
CA LEU A 45 21.58 -8.62 2.33
C LEU A 45 22.07 -7.72 3.48
N TRP A 46 22.78 -6.65 3.13
CA TRP A 46 23.36 -5.69 4.07
C TRP A 46 22.30 -4.97 4.92
N LEU A 47 21.05 -4.83 4.45
CA LEU A 47 19.95 -4.24 5.23
C LEU A 47 19.60 -5.06 6.49
N TYR A 48 20.09 -6.30 6.57
CA TYR A 48 19.72 -7.27 7.60
C TYR A 48 20.85 -7.67 8.53
N GLU A 49 22.06 -7.17 8.32
CA GLU A 49 23.23 -7.58 9.09
C GLU A 49 23.02 -7.40 10.59
N GLN A 50 22.29 -6.36 10.97
CA GLN A 50 21.97 -6.06 12.37
C GLN A 50 20.65 -6.69 12.84
N ASN A 51 19.83 -7.23 11.92
CA ASN A 51 18.53 -7.82 12.26
C ASN A 51 18.18 -9.04 11.37
N PRO A 52 18.74 -10.23 11.66
CA PRO A 52 18.48 -11.45 10.89
C PRO A 52 17.02 -11.93 10.93
N ASP A 53 16.26 -11.54 11.96
CA ASP A 53 14.84 -11.91 12.07
C ASP A 53 13.98 -11.08 11.12
N LEU A 54 14.35 -9.82 10.87
CA LEU A 54 13.74 -9.00 9.82
C LEU A 54 13.89 -9.64 8.42
N ARG A 55 15.06 -10.24 8.13
CA ARG A 55 15.26 -11.01 6.88
C ARG A 55 14.28 -12.18 6.77
N LYS A 56 14.06 -12.93 7.84
CA LYS A 56 13.09 -14.05 7.85
C LYS A 56 11.66 -13.56 7.64
N LYS A 57 11.29 -12.46 8.32
CA LYS A 57 9.97 -11.80 8.17
C LYS A 57 9.69 -11.51 6.69
N TYR A 58 10.58 -10.80 5.98
CA TYR A 58 10.31 -10.43 4.58
C TYR A 58 10.23 -11.61 3.61
N LYS A 59 11.03 -12.65 3.81
CA LYS A 59 10.88 -13.88 3.01
C LYS A 59 9.50 -14.51 3.20
N LYS A 60 8.99 -14.50 4.44
CA LYS A 60 7.67 -15.04 4.76
C LYS A 60 6.51 -14.14 4.32
N THR A 61 6.72 -12.82 4.24
CA THR A 61 5.73 -11.88 3.71
C THR A 61 5.38 -12.15 2.24
N LYS A 62 6.29 -12.76 1.47
CA LYS A 62 6.01 -13.20 0.10
C LYS A 62 5.56 -12.05 -0.81
N THR A 63 6.34 -10.97 -0.86
CA THR A 63 6.00 -9.71 -1.55
C THR A 63 5.65 -9.86 -3.02
N ALA A 64 6.29 -10.77 -3.76
CA ALA A 64 5.93 -11.02 -5.15
C ALA A 64 4.53 -11.64 -5.27
N HIS A 65 4.08 -12.43 -4.29
CA HIS A 65 2.70 -12.94 -4.27
C HIS A 65 1.67 -11.86 -3.93
N ILE A 66 2.04 -10.82 -3.19
CA ILE A 66 1.19 -9.63 -2.96
C ILE A 66 1.06 -8.88 -4.29
N ALA A 67 2.19 -8.49 -4.89
CA ALA A 67 2.24 -7.79 -6.17
C ALA A 67 1.47 -8.55 -7.28
N ALA A 68 1.53 -9.88 -7.28
CA ALA A 68 0.89 -10.72 -8.29
C ALA A 68 -0.63 -10.60 -8.31
N GLN A 69 -1.27 -10.16 -7.22
CA GLN A 69 -2.71 -9.94 -7.20
C GLN A 69 -3.11 -8.54 -7.67
N TRP A 70 -2.15 -7.62 -7.73
CA TRP A 70 -2.35 -6.26 -8.20
C TRP A 70 -2.00 -6.14 -9.69
N PHE A 71 -1.05 -6.95 -10.16
CA PHE A 71 -0.56 -7.01 -11.55
C PHE A 71 -0.71 -8.42 -12.12
N PRO A 72 -1.95 -8.91 -12.30
CA PRO A 72 -2.21 -10.33 -12.56
C PRO A 72 -1.88 -10.81 -13.98
N THR A 73 -1.66 -9.92 -14.94
CA THR A 73 -1.47 -10.26 -16.36
C THR A 73 -0.15 -9.76 -16.95
N ALA A 74 0.60 -8.91 -16.23
CA ALA A 74 1.94 -8.50 -16.65
C ALA A 74 2.84 -9.70 -16.97
N THR A 75 3.62 -9.59 -18.04
CA THR A 75 4.67 -10.56 -18.38
C THR A 75 5.75 -10.57 -17.30
N PRO A 76 6.60 -11.62 -17.20
CA PRO A 76 7.64 -11.69 -16.17
C PRO A 76 8.54 -10.46 -16.13
N GLU A 77 8.89 -9.92 -17.30
CA GLU A 77 9.78 -8.78 -17.45
C GLU A 77 9.12 -7.49 -16.95
N ARG A 78 7.84 -7.28 -17.28
CA ARG A 78 7.02 -6.15 -16.81
C ARG A 78 6.68 -6.27 -15.32
N PHE A 79 6.51 -7.49 -14.82
CA PHE A 79 6.14 -7.75 -13.44
C PHE A 79 7.32 -7.60 -12.46
N ARG A 80 8.55 -7.87 -12.90
CA ARG A 80 9.78 -7.72 -12.09
C ARG A 80 9.92 -6.36 -11.38
N PRO A 81 9.81 -5.20 -12.07
CA PRO A 81 9.90 -3.90 -11.38
C PRO A 81 8.77 -3.69 -10.36
N ILE A 82 7.58 -4.24 -10.59
CA ILE A 82 6.46 -4.16 -9.65
C ILE A 82 6.79 -4.92 -8.37
N CYS A 83 7.35 -6.13 -8.47
CA CYS A 83 7.81 -6.90 -7.31
C CYS A 83 8.88 -6.13 -6.52
N ARG A 84 9.80 -5.45 -7.21
CA ARG A 84 10.81 -4.61 -6.58
C ARG A 84 10.20 -3.41 -5.85
N LEU A 85 9.22 -2.75 -6.46
CA LEU A 85 8.47 -1.67 -5.80
C LEU A 85 7.72 -2.18 -4.56
N MET A 86 7.06 -3.34 -4.62
CA MET A 86 6.37 -3.94 -3.48
C MET A 86 7.33 -4.28 -2.33
N LEU A 87 8.53 -4.75 -2.67
CA LEU A 87 9.58 -4.95 -1.68
C LEU A 87 10.06 -3.61 -1.10
N TRP A 88 10.30 -2.60 -1.95
CA TRP A 88 10.67 -1.25 -1.54
C TRP A 88 9.66 -0.65 -0.56
N THR A 89 8.36 -0.77 -0.83
CA THR A 89 7.31 -0.18 0.04
C THR A 89 7.34 -0.76 1.44
N LEU A 90 7.54 -2.08 1.59
CA LEU A 90 7.60 -2.70 2.92
C LEU A 90 8.86 -2.32 3.69
N TYR A 91 10.01 -2.21 3.01
CA TYR A 91 11.21 -1.69 3.66
C TYR A 91 11.04 -0.24 4.06
N ASN A 92 10.49 0.58 3.18
CA ASN A 92 10.32 1.99 3.44
C ASN A 92 9.38 2.20 4.64
N ASP A 93 8.28 1.45 4.70
CA ASP A 93 7.36 1.47 5.83
C ASP A 93 8.08 1.06 7.13
N ASP A 94 8.69 -0.13 7.18
CA ASP A 94 9.36 -0.61 8.40
C ASP A 94 10.57 0.27 8.83
N LEU A 95 11.31 0.88 7.90
CA LEU A 95 12.46 1.74 8.22
C LEU A 95 12.03 3.09 8.80
N TYR A 96 10.92 3.64 8.32
CA TYR A 96 10.53 5.01 8.61
C TYR A 96 9.26 5.13 9.47
N GLU A 97 8.59 4.03 9.84
CA GLU A 97 7.42 4.00 10.73
C GLU A 97 7.70 4.64 12.10
N GLU A 98 8.94 4.55 12.61
CA GLU A 98 9.38 5.10 13.91
C GLU A 98 10.40 6.24 13.77
N SER A 99 10.62 6.75 12.56
CA SER A 99 11.56 7.86 12.34
C SER A 99 11.00 9.21 12.82
N GLU A 100 11.89 10.16 13.10
CA GLU A 100 11.46 11.53 13.39
C GLU A 100 10.93 12.19 12.10
N PRO A 101 9.84 12.97 12.17
CA PRO A 101 9.28 13.62 10.99
C PRO A 101 10.29 14.46 10.20
N GLU A 102 11.23 15.11 10.91
CA GLU A 102 12.28 15.95 10.32
C GLU A 102 13.27 15.16 9.45
N ASP A 103 13.43 13.84 9.70
CA ASP A 103 14.34 12.97 8.95
C ASP A 103 13.72 12.53 7.60
N ILE A 104 12.39 12.57 7.48
CA ILE A 104 11.67 12.18 6.25
C ILE A 104 11.96 13.14 5.10
N GLY A 105 12.15 14.43 5.37
CA GLY A 105 12.38 15.44 4.33
C GLY A 105 13.63 15.15 3.49
N TYR A 106 14.70 14.66 4.12
CA TYR A 106 15.90 14.24 3.39
C TYR A 106 15.61 13.02 2.52
N VAL A 107 15.02 11.97 3.10
CA VAL A 107 14.72 10.72 2.38
C VAL A 107 13.78 10.96 1.20
N HIS A 108 12.78 11.82 1.38
CA HIS A 108 11.84 12.25 0.36
C HIS A 108 12.57 12.92 -0.81
N ALA A 109 13.39 13.94 -0.53
CA ALA A 109 14.12 14.66 -1.56
C ALA A 109 15.07 13.75 -2.35
N GLN A 110 15.81 12.87 -1.65
CA GLN A 110 16.74 11.93 -2.29
C GLN A 110 16.00 10.88 -3.14
N SER A 111 14.90 10.33 -2.62
CA SER A 111 14.09 9.34 -3.36
C SER A 111 13.53 9.94 -4.66
N VAL A 112 13.04 11.18 -4.59
CA VAL A 112 12.54 11.90 -5.78
C VAL A 112 13.66 12.20 -6.77
N ALA A 113 14.83 12.67 -6.30
CA ALA A 113 15.97 12.96 -7.18
C ALA A 113 16.47 11.70 -7.91
N VAL A 114 16.55 10.56 -7.21
CA VAL A 114 16.90 9.27 -7.82
C VAL A 114 15.86 8.85 -8.87
N LEU A 115 14.57 8.95 -8.55
CA LEU A 115 13.49 8.58 -9.49
C LEU A 115 13.37 9.51 -10.70
N LYS A 116 13.84 10.76 -10.61
CA LYS A 116 14.00 11.67 -11.75
C LYS A 116 15.29 11.43 -12.54
N GLY A 117 16.20 10.61 -12.03
CA GLY A 117 17.53 10.42 -12.63
C GLY A 117 18.47 11.59 -12.43
N GLU A 118 18.16 12.50 -11.49
CA GLU A 118 19.00 13.65 -11.11
C GLU A 118 20.15 13.22 -10.19
N LEU A 119 20.01 12.03 -9.57
CA LEU A 119 20.99 11.48 -8.63
C LEU A 119 21.13 9.97 -8.81
N SER A 120 22.34 9.45 -8.61
CA SER A 120 22.57 8.00 -8.60
C SER A 120 22.05 7.37 -7.31
N GLY A 121 21.82 6.05 -7.33
CA GLY A 121 21.41 5.32 -6.12
C GLY A 121 22.49 5.37 -5.03
N GLU A 122 23.76 5.35 -5.42
CA GLU A 122 24.94 5.45 -4.55
C GLU A 122 25.05 6.83 -3.90
N ASP A 123 24.91 7.90 -4.68
CA ASP A 123 25.13 9.28 -4.22
C ASP A 123 23.95 9.82 -3.40
N SER A 124 22.80 9.12 -3.44
CA SER A 124 21.62 9.48 -2.65
C SER A 124 21.83 9.46 -1.14
N GLY A 125 22.79 8.65 -0.66
CA GLY A 125 23.06 8.49 0.77
C GLY A 125 21.88 7.91 1.57
N ILE A 126 20.80 7.45 0.92
CA ILE A 126 19.67 6.79 1.59
C ILE A 126 19.73 5.27 1.43
N PRO A 127 19.27 4.49 2.42
CA PRO A 127 19.40 3.04 2.39
C PRO A 127 18.80 2.37 1.14
N LEU A 128 17.69 2.89 0.64
CA LEU A 128 16.96 2.30 -0.49
C LEU A 128 17.30 2.95 -1.85
N GLY A 129 18.31 3.82 -1.91
CA GLY A 129 18.65 4.60 -3.11
C GLY A 129 18.98 3.72 -4.32
N LYS A 130 19.82 2.69 -4.13
CA LYS A 130 20.15 1.72 -5.20
C LYS A 130 18.93 0.96 -5.71
N MET A 131 18.00 0.61 -4.82
CA MET A 131 16.76 -0.08 -5.20
C MET A 131 15.87 0.81 -6.06
N LEU A 132 15.74 2.09 -5.71
CA LEU A 132 15.00 3.08 -6.51
C LEU A 132 15.65 3.35 -7.86
N ALA A 133 16.98 3.44 -7.91
CA ALA A 133 17.71 3.62 -9.16
C ALA A 133 17.51 2.43 -10.12
N THR A 134 17.63 1.21 -9.60
CA THR A 134 17.35 -0.01 -10.38
C THR A 134 15.88 -0.07 -10.82
N LEU A 135 14.94 0.25 -9.93
CA LEU A 135 13.51 0.31 -10.25
C LEU A 135 13.25 1.28 -11.41
N ARG A 136 13.82 2.49 -11.36
CA ARG A 136 13.69 3.47 -12.44
C ARG A 136 14.18 2.91 -13.78
N VAL A 137 15.37 2.29 -13.80
CA VAL A 137 15.94 1.70 -15.01
C VAL A 137 15.06 0.57 -15.55
N GLU A 138 14.54 -0.30 -14.68
CA GLU A 138 13.65 -1.40 -15.08
C GLU A 138 12.31 -0.85 -15.63
N LEU A 139 11.72 0.18 -15.00
CA LEU A 139 10.46 0.77 -15.46
C LEU A 139 10.60 1.50 -16.82
N LEU A 140 11.70 2.20 -17.06
CA LEU A 140 11.97 2.91 -18.32
C LEU A 140 12.04 2.00 -19.54
N GLN A 141 12.16 0.68 -19.35
CA GLN A 141 12.06 -0.29 -20.45
C GLN A 141 10.63 -0.48 -20.96
N PHE A 142 9.60 -0.11 -20.18
CA PHE A 142 8.20 -0.42 -20.45
C PHE A 142 7.29 0.80 -20.52
N ILE A 143 7.66 1.90 -19.86
CA ILE A 143 6.86 3.11 -19.79
C ILE A 143 7.73 4.35 -20.08
N PRO A 144 7.18 5.41 -20.68
CA PRO A 144 7.94 6.60 -21.02
C PRO A 144 8.33 7.41 -19.78
N GLU A 145 9.32 8.30 -19.95
CA GLU A 145 9.80 9.21 -18.91
C GLU A 145 8.67 10.02 -18.25
N GLU A 146 7.66 10.40 -19.03
CA GLU A 146 6.50 11.12 -18.52
C GLU A 146 5.70 10.30 -17.49
N SER A 147 5.56 9.00 -17.73
CA SER A 147 4.90 8.08 -16.79
C SER A 147 5.74 7.88 -15.53
N ILE A 148 7.07 7.87 -15.65
CA ILE A 148 7.97 7.88 -14.48
C ILE A 148 7.82 9.18 -13.69
N SER A 149 7.65 10.32 -14.37
CA SER A 149 7.40 11.60 -13.71
C SER A 149 6.12 11.57 -12.88
N ARG A 150 5.01 11.05 -13.44
CA ARG A 150 3.76 10.85 -12.70
C ARG A 150 3.93 9.88 -11.53
N PHE A 151 4.61 8.76 -11.75
CA PHE A 151 4.92 7.79 -10.68
C PHE A 151 5.73 8.45 -9.54
N THR A 152 6.73 9.26 -9.89
CA THR A 152 7.56 9.99 -8.93
C THR A 152 6.74 10.99 -8.13
N GLN A 153 5.78 11.67 -8.75
CA GLN A 153 4.84 12.54 -8.04
C GLN A 153 4.00 11.76 -7.02
N MET A 154 3.60 10.52 -7.34
CA MET A 154 2.85 9.67 -6.40
C MET A 154 3.72 9.19 -5.23
N ILE A 155 5.00 8.89 -5.48
CA ILE A 155 5.98 8.60 -4.41
C ILE A 155 6.19 9.83 -3.52
N SER A 156 6.29 11.02 -4.13
CA SER A 156 6.36 12.28 -3.40
C SER A 156 5.11 12.51 -2.54
N LYS A 157 3.92 12.24 -3.07
CA LYS A 157 2.64 12.33 -2.34
C LYS A 157 2.64 11.40 -1.13
N TYR A 158 3.18 10.19 -1.28
CA TYR A 158 3.34 9.25 -0.18
C TYR A 158 4.25 9.77 0.94
N PHE A 159 5.44 10.29 0.62
CA PHE A 159 6.34 10.82 1.64
C PHE A 159 5.74 12.00 2.43
N LEU A 160 4.99 12.88 1.76
CA LEU A 160 4.26 13.96 2.44
C LEU A 160 3.17 13.41 3.39
N GLY A 161 2.50 12.34 2.98
CA GLY A 161 1.55 11.61 3.82
C GLY A 161 2.23 10.99 5.04
N LEU A 162 3.37 10.33 4.85
CA LEU A 162 4.17 9.71 5.92
C LEU A 162 4.67 10.76 6.94
N GLU A 163 5.20 11.88 6.47
CA GLU A 163 5.63 12.98 7.35
C GLU A 163 4.48 13.50 8.21
N THR A 164 3.29 13.61 7.62
CA THR A 164 2.08 14.03 8.34
C THR A 164 1.65 12.98 9.37
N GLU A 165 1.63 11.70 8.99
CA GLU A 165 1.32 10.58 9.87
C GLU A 165 2.22 10.56 11.12
N LEU A 166 3.53 10.70 10.92
CA LEU A 166 4.50 10.73 12.02
C LEU A 166 4.26 11.90 12.97
N LYS A 167 3.84 13.07 12.47
CA LYS A 167 3.49 14.22 13.34
C LYS A 167 2.30 13.91 14.25
N TYR A 168 1.23 13.28 13.73
CA TYR A 168 0.09 12.89 14.56
C TYR A 168 0.47 11.81 15.58
N LYS A 169 1.25 10.80 15.16
CA LYS A 169 1.76 9.74 16.06
C LYS A 169 2.63 10.33 17.19
N LYS A 170 3.60 11.20 16.84
CA LYS A 170 4.50 11.89 17.81
C LYS A 170 3.73 12.75 18.80
N ASN A 171 2.78 13.55 18.33
CA ASN A 171 1.99 14.45 19.17
C ASN A 171 0.86 13.73 19.93
N LYS A 172 0.58 12.46 19.63
CA LYS A 172 -0.50 11.67 20.23
C LYS A 172 -1.87 12.35 20.10
N THR A 173 -2.09 12.94 18.94
CA THR A 173 -3.31 13.68 18.61
C THR A 173 -4.10 12.93 17.55
N TYR A 174 -5.43 12.97 17.63
CA TYR A 174 -6.28 12.45 16.57
C TYR A 174 -6.69 13.57 15.60
N PRO A 175 -6.61 13.36 14.27
CA PRO A 175 -7.33 14.19 13.31
C PRO A 175 -8.86 13.98 13.44
N SER A 176 -9.66 14.76 12.72
CA SER A 176 -11.08 14.41 12.54
C SER A 176 -11.24 13.19 11.63
N VAL A 177 -12.38 12.50 11.65
CA VAL A 177 -12.65 11.35 10.76
C VAL A 177 -12.44 11.72 9.29
N SER A 178 -13.00 12.85 8.84
CA SER A 178 -12.87 13.30 7.45
C SER A 178 -11.44 13.68 7.08
N GLU A 179 -10.71 14.29 8.01
CA GLU A 179 -9.30 14.65 7.81
C GLU A 179 -8.44 13.39 7.74
N CYS A 180 -8.67 12.42 8.63
CA CYS A 180 -7.95 11.15 8.65
C CYS A 180 -8.09 10.40 7.32
N ILE A 181 -9.29 10.31 6.76
CA ILE A 181 -9.53 9.66 5.46
C ILE A 181 -8.71 10.33 4.36
N ALA A 182 -8.75 11.66 4.27
CA ALA A 182 -8.00 12.42 3.26
C ALA A 182 -6.48 12.30 3.44
N LEU A 183 -6.02 12.21 4.70
CA LEU A 183 -4.62 12.06 5.04
C LEU A 183 -4.10 10.65 4.73
N ARG A 184 -4.87 9.60 5.04
CA ARG A 184 -4.54 8.20 4.75
C ARG A 184 -4.51 7.88 3.26
N GLU A 185 -5.28 8.61 2.45
CA GLU A 185 -5.19 8.57 0.98
C GLU A 185 -3.74 8.73 0.49
N ASN A 186 -2.95 9.54 1.20
CA ASN A 186 -1.54 9.80 0.86
C ASN A 186 -0.60 8.75 1.46
N SER A 187 -0.80 8.33 2.72
CA SER A 187 0.17 7.47 3.41
C SER A 187 0.01 5.97 3.19
N ILE A 188 -1.13 5.49 2.65
CA ILE A 188 -1.33 4.06 2.32
C ILE A 188 -0.45 3.55 1.16
N CYS A 189 0.24 4.46 0.45
CA CYS A 189 1.18 4.15 -0.64
C CYS A 189 0.57 3.36 -1.84
N LEU A 190 -0.73 3.51 -2.11
CA LEU A 190 -1.38 2.81 -3.24
C LEU A 190 -1.22 3.55 -4.58
N TYR A 191 -1.26 4.88 -4.58
CA TYR A 191 -1.14 5.69 -5.79
C TYR A 191 0.03 5.33 -6.72
N PRO A 192 1.26 5.08 -6.23
CA PRO A 192 2.37 4.66 -7.08
C PRO A 192 2.04 3.42 -7.90
N PHE A 193 1.37 2.42 -7.33
CA PHE A 193 0.96 1.22 -8.06
C PHE A 193 -0.15 1.49 -9.06
N LEU A 194 -1.15 2.31 -8.70
CA LEU A 194 -2.20 2.70 -9.65
C LEU A 194 -1.63 3.41 -10.87
N GLN A 195 -0.61 4.25 -10.69
CA GLN A 195 0.07 4.90 -11.80
C GLN A 195 0.84 3.92 -12.71
N LEU A 196 1.33 2.81 -12.16
CA LEU A 196 2.02 1.77 -12.91
C LEU A 196 1.09 0.79 -13.64
N THR A 197 -0.23 1.02 -13.67
CA THR A 197 -1.16 0.23 -14.51
C THR A 197 -0.78 0.28 -16.01
N GLU A 198 0.01 1.26 -16.46
CA GLU A 198 0.62 1.27 -17.81
C GLU A 198 1.58 0.09 -18.03
N VAL A 199 2.26 -0.37 -16.98
CA VAL A 199 3.15 -1.54 -17.03
C VAL A 199 2.33 -2.82 -17.24
N GLU A 200 1.20 -2.95 -16.53
CA GLU A 200 0.24 -4.06 -16.65
C GLU A 200 -0.38 -4.11 -18.06
N THR A 201 -0.91 -2.98 -18.52
CA THR A 201 -1.69 -2.90 -19.75
C THR A 201 -0.85 -2.75 -21.01
N GLY A 202 0.38 -2.24 -20.89
CA GLY A 202 1.21 -1.84 -22.02
C GLY A 202 0.72 -0.59 -22.75
N VAL A 203 -0.27 0.13 -22.19
CA VAL A 203 -0.86 1.32 -22.80
C VAL A 203 -0.59 2.52 -21.92
N THR A 204 0.09 3.52 -22.48
CA THR A 204 0.24 4.84 -21.84
C THR A 204 -0.96 5.71 -22.18
N LEU A 205 -1.73 6.07 -21.16
CA LEU A 205 -2.83 7.02 -21.28
C LEU A 205 -2.29 8.46 -21.36
N PRO A 206 -2.93 9.34 -22.15
CA PRO A 206 -2.52 10.73 -22.28
C PRO A 206 -2.83 11.54 -21.01
N PRO A 207 -2.15 12.68 -20.81
CA PRO A 207 -2.19 13.43 -19.54
C PRO A 207 -3.57 13.94 -19.16
N GLU A 208 -4.38 14.33 -20.15
CA GLU A 208 -5.75 14.79 -19.95
C GLU A 208 -6.66 13.72 -19.35
N ILE A 209 -6.38 12.43 -19.57
CA ILE A 209 -7.12 11.33 -18.96
C ILE A 209 -6.71 11.13 -17.52
N HIS A 210 -5.40 11.17 -17.22
CA HIS A 210 -4.91 11.13 -15.84
C HIS A 210 -5.45 12.32 -15.00
N ALA A 211 -5.58 13.49 -15.62
CA ALA A 211 -6.13 14.68 -14.99
C ALA A 211 -7.67 14.72 -14.96
N HIS A 212 -8.35 13.77 -15.59
CA HIS A 212 -9.81 13.79 -15.67
C HIS A 212 -10.41 13.54 -14.27
N PRO A 213 -11.38 14.37 -13.80
CA PRO A 213 -11.90 14.29 -12.44
C PRO A 213 -12.45 12.90 -12.04
N VAL A 214 -13.12 12.21 -12.97
CA VAL A 214 -13.63 10.84 -12.73
C VAL A 214 -12.50 9.84 -12.49
N ILE A 215 -11.37 9.95 -13.19
CA ILE A 215 -10.22 9.05 -13.03
C ILE A 215 -9.53 9.32 -11.69
N GLN A 216 -9.31 10.59 -11.35
CA GLN A 216 -8.76 10.97 -10.05
C GLN A 216 -9.65 10.50 -8.90
N ARG A 217 -10.98 10.65 -9.05
CA ARG A 217 -11.93 10.18 -8.03
C ARG A 217 -11.91 8.67 -7.87
N LEU A 218 -11.85 7.91 -8.97
CA LEU A 218 -11.72 6.45 -8.92
C LEU A 218 -10.43 6.02 -8.20
N GLN A 219 -9.30 6.69 -8.46
CA GLN A 219 -8.05 6.40 -7.75
C GLN A 219 -8.13 6.73 -6.25
N ALA A 220 -8.74 7.85 -5.88
CA ALA A 220 -8.95 8.22 -4.48
C ALA A 220 -9.85 7.20 -3.76
N LEU A 221 -10.96 6.80 -4.39
CA LEU A 221 -11.85 5.76 -3.88
C LEU A 221 -11.13 4.42 -3.73
N ALA A 222 -10.27 4.03 -4.68
CA ALA A 222 -9.47 2.82 -4.54
C ALA A 222 -8.52 2.89 -3.33
N CYS A 223 -7.89 4.05 -3.09
CA CYS A 223 -7.06 4.27 -1.91
C CYS A 223 -7.87 4.20 -0.61
N HIS A 224 -9.05 4.82 -0.56
CA HIS A 224 -9.95 4.74 0.59
C HIS A 224 -10.35 3.29 0.91
N LEU A 225 -10.74 2.52 -0.12
CA LEU A 225 -11.19 1.14 0.05
C LEU A 225 -10.09 0.22 0.60
N VAL A 226 -8.87 0.35 0.07
CA VAL A 226 -7.70 -0.37 0.61
C VAL A 226 -7.40 0.08 2.04
N THR A 227 -7.51 1.38 2.30
CA THR A 227 -7.30 1.97 3.62
C THR A 227 -8.28 1.38 4.62
N PHE A 228 -9.60 1.54 4.47
CA PHE A 228 -10.61 1.03 5.41
C PHE A 228 -10.40 -0.45 5.77
N PHE A 229 -10.09 -1.29 4.78
CA PHE A 229 -9.75 -2.70 5.03
C PHE A 229 -8.50 -2.83 5.92
N ASN A 230 -7.43 -2.09 5.61
CA ASN A 230 -6.19 -2.08 6.37
C ASN A 230 -6.38 -1.55 7.81
N GLU A 231 -7.23 -0.56 8.03
CA GLU A 231 -7.50 0.02 9.35
C GLU A 231 -8.08 -1.02 10.31
N VAL A 232 -9.08 -1.78 9.87
CA VAL A 232 -9.67 -2.88 10.65
C VAL A 232 -8.69 -4.04 10.82
N GLN A 233 -7.83 -4.30 9.83
CA GLN A 233 -6.81 -5.36 9.90
C GLN A 233 -5.70 -5.02 10.91
N SER A 234 -5.28 -3.76 10.97
CA SER A 234 -4.16 -3.29 11.78
C SER A 234 -4.55 -2.83 13.19
N VAL A 235 -5.82 -2.51 13.45
CA VAL A 235 -6.23 -1.84 14.71
C VAL A 235 -5.78 -2.54 15.99
N ILE A 236 -5.79 -3.88 16.04
CA ILE A 236 -5.36 -4.63 17.23
C ILE A 236 -3.84 -4.55 17.42
N LYS A 237 -3.08 -4.53 16.32
CA LYS A 237 -1.62 -4.30 16.33
C LYS A 237 -1.35 -2.89 16.85
N ASP A 238 -2.05 -1.89 16.29
CA ASP A 238 -1.83 -0.48 16.61
C ASP A 238 -2.16 -0.17 18.08
N GLU A 239 -3.20 -0.80 18.66
CA GLU A 239 -3.49 -0.73 20.09
C GLU A 239 -2.38 -1.34 20.95
N ALA A 240 -1.77 -2.44 20.50
CA ALA A 240 -0.70 -3.12 21.23
C ALA A 240 0.63 -2.36 21.17
N THR A 241 0.91 -1.64 20.09
CA THR A 241 2.14 -0.85 19.90
C THR A 241 1.99 0.61 20.33
N GLY A 242 0.76 1.09 20.56
CA GLY A 242 0.48 2.49 20.90
C GLY A 242 0.42 3.44 19.70
N SER A 243 0.38 2.90 18.48
CA SER A 243 0.39 3.66 17.21
C SER A 243 -1.00 4.08 16.72
N ILE A 244 -1.97 4.26 17.63
CA ILE A 244 -3.40 4.39 17.33
C ILE A 244 -3.84 5.75 16.73
N TYR A 245 -2.99 6.77 16.76
CA TYR A 245 -3.36 8.18 16.54
C TYR A 245 -3.66 8.57 15.07
N TYR A 246 -3.53 7.61 14.16
CA TYR A 246 -3.74 7.80 12.73
C TYR A 246 -4.59 6.69 12.09
N ASN A 247 -5.08 5.75 12.90
CA ASN A 247 -5.93 4.66 12.44
C ASN A 247 -7.41 5.12 12.38
N ILE A 248 -8.09 4.97 11.24
CA ILE A 248 -9.45 5.53 11.04
C ILE A 248 -10.44 4.95 12.05
N VAL A 249 -10.37 3.66 12.35
CA VAL A 249 -11.24 3.02 13.36
C VAL A 249 -11.04 3.70 14.72
N LYS A 250 -9.79 3.97 15.11
CA LYS A 250 -9.48 4.63 16.38
C LYS A 250 -9.86 6.10 16.39
N VAL A 251 -9.74 6.79 15.26
CA VAL A 251 -10.22 8.16 15.09
C VAL A 251 -11.75 8.22 15.24
N ILE A 252 -12.50 7.35 14.55
CA ILE A 252 -13.97 7.23 14.70
C ILE A 252 -14.33 6.96 16.16
N GLN A 253 -13.62 6.02 16.79
CA GLN A 253 -13.86 5.66 18.18
C GLN A 253 -13.68 6.87 19.11
N ASN A 254 -12.62 7.64 18.90
CA ASN A 254 -12.29 8.83 19.68
C ASN A 254 -13.27 9.99 19.40
N GLU A 255 -13.61 10.26 18.15
CA GLU A 255 -14.48 11.39 17.80
C GLU A 255 -15.94 11.15 18.24
N HIS A 256 -16.45 9.93 18.05
CA HIS A 256 -17.85 9.60 18.32
C HIS A 256 -18.09 8.91 19.67
N GLN A 257 -17.03 8.66 20.45
CA GLN A 257 -17.10 8.05 21.79
C GLN A 257 -17.86 6.72 21.83
N MET A 258 -17.50 5.82 20.90
CA MET A 258 -18.17 4.52 20.73
C MET A 258 -17.26 3.32 21.04
N SER A 259 -17.82 2.12 21.08
CA SER A 259 -17.02 0.89 21.24
C SER A 259 -16.18 0.60 19.98
N LEU A 260 -15.11 -0.20 20.14
CA LEU A 260 -14.28 -0.63 19.00
C LEU A 260 -15.13 -1.35 17.94
N LYS A 261 -16.07 -2.19 18.38
CA LYS A 261 -17.02 -2.88 17.48
C LYS A 261 -17.84 -1.88 16.66
N GLU A 262 -18.42 -0.88 17.30
CA GLU A 262 -19.22 0.14 16.63
C GLU A 262 -18.36 0.96 15.66
N ALA A 263 -17.13 1.30 16.05
CA ALA A 263 -16.20 2.04 15.19
C ALA A 263 -15.81 1.23 13.94
N CYS A 264 -15.52 -0.06 14.08
CA CYS A 264 -15.26 -0.94 12.92
C CYS A 264 -16.49 -1.09 12.00
N LEU A 265 -17.70 -1.08 12.57
CA LEU A 265 -18.93 -1.14 11.77
C LEU A 265 -19.19 0.18 11.03
N GLU A 266 -18.83 1.30 11.63
CA GLU A 266 -18.91 2.61 10.97
C GLU A 266 -17.85 2.76 9.86
N ASP A 267 -16.62 2.27 10.10
CA ASP A 267 -15.58 2.16 9.06
C ASP A 267 -16.07 1.31 7.87
N LEU A 268 -16.66 0.14 8.13
CA LEU A 268 -17.28 -0.69 7.10
C LEU A 268 -18.42 0.04 6.36
N ARG A 269 -19.22 0.85 7.07
CA ARG A 269 -20.29 1.65 6.44
C ARG A 269 -19.72 2.69 5.48
N LEU A 270 -18.61 3.35 5.84
CA LEU A 270 -17.89 4.29 4.98
C LEU A 270 -17.26 3.58 3.77
N HIS A 271 -16.62 2.43 3.99
CA HIS A 271 -16.14 1.55 2.92
C HIS A 271 -17.25 1.22 1.92
N ASN A 272 -18.42 0.78 2.40
CA ASN A 272 -19.52 0.40 1.51
C ASN A 272 -20.11 1.59 0.74
N LYS A 273 -20.07 2.79 1.32
CA LYS A 273 -20.47 4.03 0.63
C LYS A 273 -19.51 4.33 -0.52
N ASP A 274 -18.20 4.29 -0.26
CA ASP A 274 -17.18 4.58 -1.27
C ASP A 274 -17.12 3.49 -2.35
N LEU A 275 -17.35 2.22 -1.99
CA LEU A 275 -17.44 1.12 -2.95
C LEU A 275 -18.64 1.31 -3.88
N LYS A 276 -19.78 1.74 -3.34
CA LYS A 276 -20.96 2.03 -4.16
C LYS A 276 -20.66 3.15 -5.16
N GLU A 277 -20.03 4.24 -4.73
CA GLU A 277 -19.62 5.33 -5.62
C GLU A 277 -18.63 4.85 -6.70
N PHE A 278 -17.64 4.03 -6.32
CA PHE A 278 -16.67 3.46 -7.25
C PHE A 278 -17.37 2.65 -8.36
N LEU A 279 -18.33 1.80 -7.98
CA LEU A 279 -19.10 0.99 -8.93
C LEU A 279 -19.97 1.85 -9.85
N GLU A 280 -20.60 2.90 -9.32
CA GLU A 280 -21.39 3.84 -10.11
C GLU A 280 -20.52 4.55 -11.15
N LEU A 281 -19.34 5.07 -10.75
CA LEU A 281 -18.40 5.72 -11.67
C LEU A 281 -17.80 4.75 -12.69
N GLN A 282 -17.45 3.53 -12.28
CA GLN A 282 -16.95 2.50 -13.19
C GLN A 282 -18.00 2.12 -14.25
N ALA A 283 -19.29 2.07 -13.87
CA ALA A 283 -20.38 1.75 -14.78
C ALA A 283 -20.81 2.93 -15.68
N SER A 284 -20.43 4.16 -15.32
CA SER A 284 -20.86 5.39 -16.00
C SER A 284 -19.68 6.28 -16.41
N LEU A 285 -18.60 5.65 -16.88
CA LEU A 285 -17.44 6.38 -17.37
C LEU A 285 -17.83 7.37 -18.48
N PRO A 286 -17.26 8.59 -18.49
CA PRO A 286 -17.36 9.52 -19.60
C PRO A 286 -16.89 8.90 -20.92
N ASP A 287 -17.28 9.52 -22.03
CA ASP A 287 -16.75 9.17 -23.34
C ASP A 287 -15.32 9.72 -23.49
N PHE A 288 -14.35 8.82 -23.50
CA PHE A 288 -12.93 9.12 -23.73
C PHE A 288 -12.52 8.95 -25.21
N GLY A 289 -13.49 8.83 -26.12
CA GLY A 289 -13.27 8.72 -27.56
C GLY A 289 -12.41 7.50 -27.90
N ILE A 290 -11.32 7.74 -28.66
CA ILE A 290 -10.40 6.67 -29.07
C ILE A 290 -9.73 5.94 -27.89
N TRP A 291 -9.72 6.55 -26.70
CA TRP A 291 -9.12 5.99 -25.50
C TRP A 291 -10.11 5.19 -24.64
N GLN A 292 -11.38 5.09 -25.03
CA GLN A 292 -12.43 4.47 -24.21
C GLN A 292 -12.07 3.07 -23.73
N GLU A 293 -11.63 2.19 -24.64
CA GLU A 293 -11.28 0.80 -24.29
C GLU A 293 -10.09 0.74 -23.31
N ALA A 294 -9.08 1.59 -23.54
CA ALA A 294 -7.91 1.66 -22.67
C ALA A 294 -8.28 2.14 -21.26
N VAL A 295 -9.18 3.13 -21.14
CA VAL A 295 -9.67 3.63 -19.86
C VAL A 295 -10.53 2.59 -19.14
N VAL A 296 -11.42 1.90 -19.86
CA VAL A 296 -12.23 0.80 -19.28
C VAL A 296 -11.31 -0.29 -18.71
N ASN A 297 -10.28 -0.69 -19.46
CA ASN A 297 -9.30 -1.67 -18.98
C ASN A 297 -8.51 -1.15 -17.77
N TRP A 298 -8.08 0.11 -17.79
CA TRP A 298 -7.38 0.74 -16.67
C TRP A 298 -8.21 0.69 -15.37
N VAL A 299 -9.48 1.10 -15.45
CA VAL A 299 -10.40 1.08 -14.30
C VAL A 299 -10.71 -0.36 -13.87
N HIS A 300 -10.76 -1.30 -14.82
CA HIS A 300 -10.89 -2.72 -14.50
C HIS A 300 -9.70 -3.22 -13.66
N TYR A 301 -8.45 -2.97 -14.06
CA TYR A 301 -7.28 -3.38 -13.29
C TYR A 301 -7.23 -2.71 -11.91
N MET A 302 -7.61 -1.44 -11.80
CA MET A 302 -7.77 -0.77 -10.50
C MET A 302 -8.74 -1.51 -9.58
N SER A 303 -9.87 -2.01 -10.11
CA SER A 303 -10.83 -2.78 -9.31
C SER A 303 -10.28 -4.14 -8.85
N MET A 304 -9.38 -4.75 -9.63
CA MET A 304 -8.75 -6.03 -9.28
C MET A 304 -7.76 -5.89 -8.13
N VAL A 305 -7.11 -4.73 -7.97
CA VAL A 305 -6.26 -4.43 -6.81
C VAL A 305 -7.05 -4.57 -5.50
N LEU A 306 -8.32 -4.16 -5.48
CA LEU A 306 -9.18 -4.19 -4.30
C LEU A 306 -9.51 -5.64 -3.86
N SER A 307 -9.96 -6.47 -4.80
CA SER A 307 -10.23 -7.89 -4.51
C SER A 307 -8.93 -8.67 -4.22
N GLY A 308 -7.85 -8.31 -4.91
CA GLY A 308 -6.51 -8.87 -4.73
C GLY A 308 -5.97 -8.60 -3.32
N TRP A 309 -6.09 -7.35 -2.84
CA TRP A 309 -5.72 -6.97 -1.48
C TRP A 309 -6.49 -7.77 -0.42
N LYS A 310 -7.81 -7.87 -0.53
CA LYS A 310 -8.60 -8.72 0.39
C LYS A 310 -8.13 -10.17 0.36
N ASN A 311 -7.97 -10.73 -0.84
CA ASN A 311 -7.67 -12.15 -1.00
C ASN A 311 -6.26 -12.49 -0.50
N ILE A 312 -5.26 -11.62 -0.71
CA ILE A 312 -3.93 -11.84 -0.15
C ILE A 312 -3.94 -11.70 1.37
N SER A 313 -4.57 -10.67 1.94
CA SER A 313 -4.61 -10.48 3.39
C SER A 313 -5.31 -11.63 4.11
N THR A 314 -6.48 -12.06 3.62
CA THR A 314 -7.24 -13.16 4.25
C THR A 314 -6.61 -14.56 4.08
N LYS A 315 -5.78 -14.76 3.04
CA LYS A 315 -5.06 -16.03 2.82
C LYS A 315 -3.69 -16.03 3.47
N LEU A 316 -2.93 -14.95 3.37
CA LEU A 316 -1.66 -14.80 4.05
C LEU A 316 -1.85 -14.80 5.55
N ASP A 317 -2.94 -14.27 6.12
CA ASP A 317 -3.21 -14.44 7.56
C ASP A 317 -3.34 -15.92 7.95
N ARG A 318 -3.86 -16.81 7.08
CA ARG A 318 -3.81 -18.26 7.35
C ARG A 318 -2.40 -18.85 7.30
N TYR A 319 -1.47 -18.20 6.60
CA TYR A 319 -0.05 -18.57 6.56
C TYR A 319 0.79 -17.81 7.63
N ASN A 320 0.34 -16.63 8.08
CA ASN A 320 0.98 -15.69 9.01
C ASN A 320 0.38 -15.74 10.42
N MET A 321 -0.66 -16.55 10.68
CA MET A 321 -1.12 -16.93 12.03
C MET A 321 -0.01 -17.59 12.86
N MET A 322 1.18 -17.80 12.29
CA MET A 322 2.40 -18.21 12.98
C MET A 322 3.40 -17.08 13.32
N GLU A 323 3.23 -15.81 12.90
CA GLU A 323 4.36 -14.85 12.97
C GLU A 323 4.08 -13.35 13.17
N PHE A 324 2.88 -12.94 13.58
CA PHE A 324 2.86 -11.75 14.44
C PHE A 324 3.32 -12.21 15.82
N PRO A 325 4.33 -11.57 16.47
CA PRO A 325 4.66 -11.92 17.84
C PRO A 325 3.36 -11.84 18.61
N ASN A 326 3.08 -12.87 19.40
CA ASN A 326 1.87 -12.91 20.20
C ASN A 326 1.79 -11.56 20.95
N VAL A 327 0.61 -10.95 21.04
CA VAL A 327 0.41 -9.70 21.82
C VAL A 327 1.01 -9.84 23.23
N ALA A 328 1.11 -11.07 23.75
CA ALA A 328 1.86 -11.43 24.95
C ALA A 328 3.39 -11.22 24.85
N GLU A 329 4.04 -11.63 23.76
CA GLU A 329 5.48 -11.44 23.52
C GLU A 329 5.86 -9.97 23.28
N LEU A 330 5.01 -9.19 22.60
CA LEU A 330 5.19 -7.75 22.43
C LEU A 330 5.10 -7.00 23.76
N LYS A 331 4.13 -7.37 24.62
CA LYS A 331 4.03 -6.82 25.99
C LYS A 331 5.20 -7.24 26.88
N GLU A 332 5.73 -8.45 26.74
CA GLU A 332 6.91 -8.89 27.50
C GLU A 332 8.20 -8.16 27.09
N LYS A 333 8.36 -7.81 25.80
CA LYS A 333 9.52 -7.06 25.32
C LYS A 333 9.47 -5.60 25.75
N LEU A 334 8.30 -4.97 25.72
CA LEU A 334 8.12 -3.58 26.17
C LEU A 334 8.28 -3.40 27.69
N ASN A 335 8.01 -4.44 28.50
CA ASN A 335 8.20 -4.42 29.95
C ASN A 335 9.63 -4.80 30.42
N LYS A 336 10.56 -5.06 29.48
CA LYS A 336 11.96 -5.43 29.77
C LYS A 336 12.97 -4.33 29.38
N ILE A 337 12.49 -3.15 29.01
CA ILE A 337 13.24 -1.88 28.93
C ILE A 337 12.77 -1.03 30.11
#